data_AF-A0A3A8NVD1-F1
#
_entry.id   AF-A0A3A8NVD1-F1
#
_cell.length_a   1.000
_cell.length_b   1.000
_cell.length_c   1.000
_cell.angle_alpha   90.00
_cell.angle_beta   90.00
_cell.angle_gamma   90.00
#
_symmetry.space_group_name_H-M   'P 1'
#
loop_
_entity.id
_entity.type
_entity.pdbx_description
1 polymer ?
#
loop_
_entity_poly.entity_id
_entity_poly.type
_entity_poly.pdbx_seq_one_letter_code
_entity_poly.pdbx_strand_id
1 'polypeptide(L)'
;MTDATVLAKAMEWSALNEACAGELFNITNGDVFRWSQVFPRIADAFGIECADPQPFSLTEAMKDKSPVWEALTQRHGLHPHGLKKLANWAFGDFIFHVENDAFFDVNKARRFGFQEMHLDSTESMVALMRQLQAEKIIPA
;
A
#
# COMPACT_ATOMS: atom_id res chain seq x y z
N MET A 1 2.54 7.77 -0.84
CA MET A 1 2.06 6.63 -0.03
C MET A 1 1.79 7.13 1.38
N THR A 2 0.77 6.58 2.03
CA THR A 2 0.48 6.87 3.45
C THR A 2 0.13 5.56 4.13
N ASP A 3 0.95 5.15 5.08
CA ASP A 3 0.71 4.00 5.94
C ASP A 3 -0.50 4.27 6.84
N ALA A 4 -1.34 3.25 7.04
CA ALA A 4 -2.56 3.37 7.82
C ALA A 4 -2.29 3.81 9.27
N THR A 5 -1.15 3.40 9.85
CA THR A 5 -0.76 3.79 11.21
C THR A 5 -0.35 5.27 11.28
N VAL A 6 0.33 5.80 10.26
CA VAL A 6 0.67 7.23 10.17
C VAL A 6 -0.61 8.05 10.03
N LEU A 7 -1.54 7.61 9.18
CA LEU A 7 -2.84 8.28 9.04
C LEU A 7 -3.64 8.27 10.35
N ALA A 8 -3.71 7.13 11.03
CA ALA A 8 -4.39 7.03 12.32
C ALA A 8 -3.79 7.97 13.38
N LYS A 9 -2.46 8.01 13.48
CA LYS A 9 -1.75 8.95 14.38
C LYS A 9 -2.00 10.41 13.99
N ALA A 10 -2.10 10.72 12.70
CA ALA A 10 -2.43 12.07 12.25
C ALA A 10 -3.87 12.47 12.63
N MET A 11 -4.83 11.55 12.52
CA MET A 11 -6.21 11.77 12.93
C MET A 11 -6.29 12.04 14.43
N GLU A 12 -5.64 11.22 15.26
CA GLU A 12 -5.57 11.43 16.70
C GLU A 12 -4.88 12.76 17.04
N TRP A 13 -3.70 13.01 16.46
CA TRP A 13 -2.94 14.26 16.68
C TRP A 13 -3.76 15.50 16.35
N SER A 14 -4.44 15.53 15.21
CA SER A 14 -5.25 16.68 14.80
C SER A 14 -6.52 16.85 15.62
N ALA A 15 -7.10 15.76 16.14
CA ALA A 15 -8.26 15.81 17.03
C ALA A 15 -7.91 16.30 18.44
N LEU A 16 -6.70 15.99 18.93
CA LEU A 16 -6.26 16.32 20.29
C LEU A 16 -5.47 17.63 20.41
N ASN A 17 -5.06 18.22 19.28
CA ASN A 17 -4.31 19.47 19.26
C ASN A 17 -5.22 20.63 18.83
N GLU A 18 -5.59 21.52 19.77
CA GLU A 18 -6.44 22.68 19.49
C GLU A 18 -5.88 23.58 18.38
N ALA A 19 -4.55 23.66 18.23
CA ALA A 19 -3.92 24.45 17.16
C ALA A 19 -4.21 23.89 15.76
N CYS A 20 -4.67 22.65 15.63
CA CYS A 20 -5.06 22.05 14.36
C CYS A 20 -6.49 22.40 13.93
N ALA A 21 -7.29 23.07 14.77
CA ALA A 21 -8.66 23.41 14.46
C ALA A 21 -8.74 24.35 13.24
N GLY A 22 -9.53 23.96 12.22
CA GLY A 22 -9.68 24.73 10.98
C GLY A 22 -8.53 24.60 9.98
N GLU A 23 -7.55 23.73 10.25
CA GLU A 23 -6.38 23.56 9.40
C GLU A 23 -6.51 22.35 8.46
N LEU A 24 -5.89 22.47 7.27
CA LEU A 24 -5.72 21.38 6.31
C LEU A 24 -4.26 20.91 6.29
N PHE A 25 -4.04 19.60 6.32
CA PHE A 25 -2.71 18.99 6.32
C PHE A 25 -2.62 17.86 5.28
N ASN A 26 -1.51 17.81 4.55
CA ASN A 26 -1.12 16.62 3.79
C ASN A 26 -0.44 15.64 4.74
N ILE A 27 -0.81 14.36 4.66
CA ILE A 27 -0.24 13.27 5.47
C ILE A 27 0.27 12.19 4.52
N THR A 28 1.58 11.91 4.59
CA THR A 28 2.26 10.85 3.84
C THR A 28 3.22 10.12 4.77
N ASN A 29 3.92 9.10 4.28
CA ASN A 29 5.01 8.46 5.02
C ASN A 29 6.20 9.40 5.27
N GLY A 30 6.30 10.50 4.53
CA GLY A 30 7.35 11.51 4.65
C GLY A 30 8.56 11.29 3.76
N ASP A 31 8.65 10.14 3.10
CA ASP A 31 9.65 9.79 2.09
C ASP A 31 9.08 9.86 0.66
N VAL A 32 9.92 9.49 -0.31
CA VAL A 32 9.58 9.37 -1.73
C VAL A 32 10.18 8.07 -2.28
N PHE A 33 9.49 7.42 -3.22
CA PHE A 33 9.94 6.15 -3.78
C PHE A 33 9.62 6.07 -5.28
N ARG A 34 10.25 5.10 -5.98
CA ARG A 34 9.88 4.70 -7.33
C ARG A 34 9.41 3.26 -7.36
N TRP A 35 8.38 2.96 -8.14
CA TRP A 35 7.88 1.59 -8.32
C TRP A 35 8.97 0.62 -8.77
N SER A 36 9.91 1.05 -9.62
CA SER A 36 11.06 0.24 -10.06
C SER A 36 12.01 -0.17 -8.93
N GLN A 37 12.02 0.55 -7.80
CA GLN A 37 12.80 0.20 -6.61
C GLN A 37 12.00 -0.71 -5.67
N VAL A 38 10.68 -0.55 -5.66
CA VAL A 38 9.79 -1.23 -4.72
C VAL A 38 9.38 -2.64 -5.20
N PHE A 39 9.09 -2.81 -6.49
CA PHE A 39 8.69 -4.10 -7.04
C PHE A 39 9.70 -5.23 -6.79
N PRO A 40 11.03 -5.03 -6.95
CA PRO A 40 12.01 -6.05 -6.59
C PRO A 40 11.93 -6.49 -5.13
N ARG A 41 11.67 -5.55 -4.20
CA ARG A 41 11.55 -5.82 -2.76
C ARG A 41 10.28 -6.61 -2.43
N ILE A 42 9.20 -6.35 -3.15
CA ILE A 42 7.97 -7.15 -3.08
C ILE A 42 8.23 -8.55 -3.61
N ALA A 43 8.87 -8.68 -4.79
CA ALA A 43 9.20 -9.97 -5.40
C ALA A 43 10.06 -10.84 -4.46
N ASP A 44 11.09 -10.25 -3.84
CA ASP A 44 11.92 -10.90 -2.82
C ASP A 44 11.09 -11.41 -1.64
N ALA A 45 10.09 -10.64 -1.19
CA ALA A 45 9.21 -11.03 -0.08
C ALA A 45 8.33 -12.26 -0.41
N PHE A 46 8.02 -12.48 -1.70
CA PHE A 46 7.32 -13.67 -2.18
C PHE A 46 8.26 -14.77 -2.72
N GLY A 47 9.58 -14.55 -2.71
CA GLY A 47 10.57 -15.49 -3.23
C GLY A 47 10.45 -15.73 -4.75
N ILE A 48 10.01 -14.73 -5.52
CA ILE A 48 9.87 -14.81 -6.98
C ILE A 48 10.82 -13.84 -7.68
N GLU A 49 11.16 -14.14 -8.94
CA GLU A 49 11.95 -13.25 -9.78
C GLU A 49 11.11 -12.04 -10.23
N CYS A 50 11.67 -10.84 -10.11
CA CYS A 50 11.04 -9.62 -10.62
C CYS A 50 11.32 -9.48 -12.12
N ALA A 51 10.26 -9.53 -12.92
CA ALA A 51 10.35 -9.27 -14.36
C ALA A 51 10.48 -7.75 -14.65
N ASP A 52 10.91 -7.44 -15.88
CA ASP A 52 10.88 -6.07 -16.41
C ASP A 52 9.44 -5.52 -16.46
N PRO A 53 9.25 -4.20 -16.28
CA PRO A 53 7.93 -3.59 -16.33
C PRO A 53 7.29 -3.76 -17.72
N GLN A 54 6.02 -4.18 -17.73
CA GLN A 54 5.22 -4.39 -18.95
C GLN A 54 3.92 -3.59 -18.86
N PRO A 55 3.52 -2.84 -19.90
CA PRO A 55 2.23 -2.16 -19.92
C PRO A 55 1.11 -3.16 -20.23
N PHE A 56 0.24 -3.41 -19.26
CA PHE A 56 -0.98 -4.20 -19.45
C PHE A 56 -2.04 -3.83 -18.41
N SER A 57 -3.30 -4.18 -18.66
CA SER A 57 -4.37 -3.99 -17.68
C SER A 57 -4.40 -5.14 -16.67
N LEU A 58 -4.25 -4.80 -15.38
CA LEU A 58 -4.48 -5.70 -14.26
C LEU A 58 -5.93 -6.18 -14.24
N THR A 59 -6.89 -5.31 -14.56
CA THR A 59 -8.31 -5.68 -14.63
C THR A 59 -8.54 -6.80 -15.64
N GLU A 60 -7.97 -6.68 -16.85
CA GLU A 60 -8.08 -7.72 -17.87
C GLU A 60 -7.30 -8.99 -17.53
N ALA A 61 -6.09 -8.86 -16.97
CA ALA A 61 -5.24 -9.99 -16.61
C ALA A 61 -5.82 -10.83 -15.46
N MET A 62 -6.55 -10.19 -14.53
CA MET A 62 -7.06 -10.83 -13.32
C MET A 62 -8.52 -11.25 -13.40
N LYS A 63 -9.24 -10.93 -14.49
CA LYS A 63 -10.70 -11.14 -14.61
C LYS A 63 -11.16 -12.59 -14.42
N ASP A 64 -10.33 -13.55 -14.80
CA ASP A 64 -10.61 -14.99 -14.77
C ASP A 64 -9.88 -15.73 -13.64
N LYS A 65 -9.21 -15.01 -12.72
CA LYS A 65 -8.35 -15.61 -11.67
C LYS A 65 -9.08 -15.96 -10.38
N SER A 66 -10.40 -15.78 -10.30
CA SER A 66 -11.18 -16.16 -9.11
C SER A 66 -11.07 -17.67 -8.77
N PRO A 67 -11.21 -18.61 -9.73
CA PRO A 67 -11.04 -20.04 -9.43
C PRO A 67 -9.61 -20.40 -8.99
N VAL A 68 -8.60 -19.71 -9.54
CA VAL A 68 -7.19 -19.90 -9.14
C VAL A 68 -7.01 -19.47 -7.68
N TRP A 69 -7.58 -18.33 -7.29
CA TRP A 69 -7.54 -17.85 -5.91
C TRP A 69 -8.27 -18.77 -4.93
N GLU A 70 -9.41 -19.34 -5.32
CA GLU A 70 -10.15 -20.32 -4.50
C GLU A 70 -9.31 -21.59 -4.25
N ALA A 71 -8.63 -22.10 -5.28
CA ALA A 71 -7.72 -23.23 -5.13
C ALA A 71 -6.53 -22.92 -4.21
N LEU A 72 -5.95 -21.70 -4.31
CA LEU A 72 -4.90 -21.24 -3.41
C LEU A 72 -5.40 -21.12 -1.96
N THR A 73 -6.59 -20.57 -1.77
CA THR A 73 -7.24 -20.44 -0.46
C THR A 73 -7.37 -21.80 0.22
N GLN A 74 -7.87 -22.81 -0.51
CA GLN A 74 -8.00 -24.17 0.02
C GLN A 74 -6.64 -24.80 0.29
N ARG A 75 -5.69 -24.69 -0.64
CA ARG A 75 -4.36 -25.29 -0.53
C ARG A 75 -3.55 -24.75 0.65
N HIS A 76 -3.62 -23.44 0.89
CA HIS A 76 -2.82 -22.76 1.92
C HIS A 76 -3.60 -22.50 3.22
N GLY A 77 -4.89 -22.89 3.28
CA GLY A 77 -5.72 -22.68 4.46
C GLY A 77 -5.94 -21.20 4.80
N LEU A 78 -6.15 -20.39 3.78
CA LEU A 78 -6.37 -18.94 3.91
C LEU A 78 -7.79 -18.62 4.38
N HIS A 79 -8.00 -17.40 4.88
CA HIS A 79 -9.34 -16.90 5.12
C HIS A 79 -10.15 -16.86 3.80
N PRO A 80 -11.43 -17.28 3.80
CA PRO A 80 -12.21 -17.47 2.58
C PRO A 80 -12.75 -16.15 2.01
N HIS A 81 -11.84 -15.24 1.68
CA HIS A 81 -12.16 -13.98 1.03
C HIS A 81 -12.09 -14.15 -0.49
N GLY A 82 -13.17 -13.81 -1.19
CA GLY A 82 -13.16 -13.80 -2.65
C GLY A 82 -12.18 -12.76 -3.20
N LEU A 83 -11.55 -13.06 -4.34
CA LEU A 83 -10.50 -12.22 -4.91
C LEU A 83 -10.95 -10.76 -5.14
N LYS A 84 -12.20 -10.56 -5.58
CA LYS A 84 -12.80 -9.24 -5.79
C LYS A 84 -13.01 -8.42 -4.50
N LYS A 85 -13.03 -9.07 -3.34
CA LYS A 85 -13.11 -8.41 -2.02
C LYS A 85 -11.72 -7.96 -1.54
N LEU A 86 -10.67 -8.68 -1.93
CA LEU A 86 -9.29 -8.41 -1.52
C LEU A 86 -8.61 -7.37 -2.40
N ALA A 87 -8.88 -7.37 -3.70
CA ALA A 87 -8.17 -6.55 -4.66
C ALA A 87 -9.11 -5.75 -5.55
N ASN A 88 -8.82 -4.45 -5.67
CA ASN A 88 -9.44 -3.55 -6.64
C ASN A 88 -8.50 -3.34 -7.82
N TRP A 89 -8.64 -4.16 -8.87
CA TRP A 89 -7.74 -4.13 -10.03
C TRP A 89 -7.81 -2.82 -10.82
N ALA A 90 -8.98 -2.19 -10.90
CA ALA A 90 -9.16 -0.90 -11.56
C ALA A 90 -8.41 0.22 -10.82
N PHE A 91 -8.31 0.13 -9.49
CA PHE A 91 -7.47 1.05 -8.72
C PHE A 91 -5.98 0.80 -8.97
N GLY A 92 -5.56 -0.46 -9.10
CA GLY A 92 -4.19 -0.81 -9.51
C GLY A 92 -3.85 -0.24 -10.89
N ASP A 93 -4.74 -0.42 -11.88
CA ASP A 93 -4.61 0.18 -13.20
C ASP A 93 -4.47 1.71 -13.08
N PHE A 94 -5.35 2.37 -12.34
CA PHE A 94 -5.25 3.82 -12.13
C PHE A 94 -3.88 4.24 -11.57
N ILE A 95 -3.41 3.60 -10.49
CA ILE A 95 -2.14 3.97 -9.84
C ILE A 95 -0.93 3.75 -10.76
N PHE A 96 -0.87 2.63 -11.50
CA PHE A 96 0.29 2.32 -12.34
C PHE A 96 0.30 3.06 -13.68
N HIS A 97 -0.82 3.67 -14.09
CA HIS A 97 -0.88 4.54 -15.27
C HIS A 97 -0.68 6.03 -14.94
N VAL A 98 -0.40 6.39 -13.69
CA VAL A 98 0.02 7.76 -13.36
C VAL A 98 1.45 7.98 -13.86
N GLU A 99 1.61 8.80 -14.90
CA GLU A 99 2.90 9.09 -15.54
C GLU A 99 3.70 10.22 -14.88
N ASN A 100 3.16 10.84 -13.83
CA ASN A 100 3.79 11.96 -13.13
C ASN A 100 4.07 11.60 -11.68
N ASP A 101 5.16 12.14 -11.13
CA ASP A 101 5.46 11.98 -9.71
C ASP A 101 4.48 12.80 -8.86
N ALA A 102 3.86 12.14 -7.87
CA ALA A 102 2.94 12.76 -6.92
C ALA A 102 3.64 13.04 -5.59
N PHE A 103 4.20 14.25 -5.44
CA PHE A 103 4.79 14.73 -4.19
C PHE A 103 3.84 15.69 -3.47
N PHE A 104 3.80 15.59 -2.14
CA PHE A 104 2.95 16.43 -1.31
C PHE A 104 3.81 17.18 -0.28
N ASP A 105 3.60 18.50 -0.14
CA ASP A 105 4.26 19.25 0.92
C ASP A 105 3.68 18.85 2.28
N VAL A 106 4.51 18.20 3.09
CA VAL A 106 4.17 17.76 4.45
C VAL A 106 4.74 18.68 5.53
N ASN A 107 5.46 19.75 5.15
CA ASN A 107 6.16 20.60 6.10
C ASN A 107 5.20 21.35 7.04
N LYS A 108 3.97 21.64 6.60
CA LYS A 108 2.96 22.28 7.46
C LYS A 108 2.66 21.43 8.70
N ALA A 109 2.37 20.13 8.53
CA ALA A 109 2.08 19.25 9.66
C ALA A 109 3.31 19.09 10.58
N ARG A 110 4.52 18.99 10.01
CA ARG A 110 5.77 18.97 10.78
C ARG A 110 5.97 20.22 11.64
N ARG A 111 5.70 21.40 11.09
CA ARG A 111 5.76 22.69 11.83
C ARG A 111 4.70 22.78 12.94
N PHE A 112 3.58 22.07 12.81
CA PHE A 112 2.55 21.94 13.84
C PHE A 112 2.83 20.78 14.83
N GLY A 113 4.03 20.18 14.76
CA GLY A 113 4.49 19.18 15.72
C GLY A 113 4.22 17.73 15.33
N PHE A 114 3.67 17.44 14.15
CA PHE A 114 3.46 16.05 13.71
C PHE A 114 4.74 15.45 13.10
N GLN A 115 5.43 14.60 13.86
CA GLN A 115 6.72 13.99 13.47
C GLN A 115 6.63 12.53 13.04
N GLU A 116 5.42 11.95 12.96
CA GLU A 116 5.22 10.52 12.66
C GLU A 116 5.39 10.18 11.16
N MET A 117 5.56 11.18 10.29
CA MET A 117 5.85 11.01 8.86
C MET A 117 7.35 10.80 8.62
N HIS A 118 7.85 9.66 9.11
CA HIS A 118 9.25 9.23 9.02
C HIS A 118 9.40 7.76 8.59
N LEU A 119 8.35 7.15 8.03
CA LEU A 119 8.39 5.75 7.60
C LEU A 119 9.03 5.61 6.22
N ASP A 120 9.78 4.51 6.04
CA ASP A 120 10.18 4.04 4.71
C ASP A 120 8.99 3.35 4.05
N SER A 121 8.54 3.89 2.91
CA SER A 121 7.38 3.39 2.17
C SER A 121 7.57 1.97 1.63
N THR A 122 8.80 1.60 1.28
CA THR A 122 9.12 0.25 0.76
C THR A 122 9.01 -0.77 1.87
N GLU A 123 9.64 -0.49 3.01
CA GLU A 123 9.60 -1.38 4.18
C GLU A 123 8.20 -1.45 4.78
N SER A 124 7.44 -0.35 4.81
CA SER A 124 6.01 -0.35 5.19
C SER A 124 5.19 -1.31 4.31
N MET A 125 5.38 -1.27 2.99
CA MET A 125 4.63 -2.15 2.08
C MET A 125 5.05 -3.62 2.20
N VAL A 126 6.35 -3.90 2.35
CA VAL A 126 6.85 -5.26 2.60
C VAL A 126 6.35 -5.80 3.95
N ALA A 127 6.37 -4.98 5.00
CA ALA A 127 5.84 -5.34 6.31
C ALA A 127 4.34 -5.66 6.23
N LEU A 128 3.55 -4.89 5.47
CA LEU A 128 2.14 -5.18 5.23
C LEU A 128 1.96 -6.54 4.53
N MET A 129 2.74 -6.85 3.50
CA MET A 129 2.67 -8.17 2.84
C MET A 129 2.93 -9.31 3.84
N ARG A 130 3.97 -9.18 4.68
CA ARG A 130 4.29 -10.16 5.72
C ARG A 130 3.19 -10.28 6.77
N GLN A 131 2.56 -9.17 7.15
CA GLN A 131 1.42 -9.18 8.06
C GLN A 131 0.24 -9.95 7.44
N LEU A 132 -0.11 -9.67 6.19
CA LEU A 132 -1.18 -10.38 5.48
C LEU A 132 -0.90 -11.88 5.33
N GLN A 133 0.37 -12.27 5.18
CA GLN A 133 0.80 -13.68 5.20
C GLN A 133 0.61 -14.31 6.59
N ALA A 134 1.06 -13.63 7.65
CA ALA A 134 0.91 -14.09 9.03
C ALA A 134 -0.57 -14.23 9.44
N GLU A 135 -1.42 -13.34 8.95
CA GLU A 135 -2.87 -13.35 9.14
C GLU A 135 -3.59 -14.34 8.20
N LYS A 136 -2.87 -15.07 7.33
CA LYS A 136 -3.45 -16.01 6.36
C LYS A 136 -4.48 -15.38 5.42
N ILE A 137 -4.29 -14.12 5.07
CA ILE A 137 -5.07 -13.44 4.03
C ILE A 137 -4.47 -13.74 2.64
N ILE A 138 -3.14 -13.83 2.57
CA ILE A 138 -2.39 -14.23 1.37
C ILE A 138 -1.42 -15.39 1.67
N PRO A 139 -0.99 -16.18 0.66
CA PRO A 139 0.00 -17.23 0.86
C PRO A 139 1.36 -16.70 1.33
N ALA A 140 2.00 -17.47 2.22
CA ALA A 140 3.40 -17.29 2.60
C ALA A 140 4.34 -17.57 1.42
#